data_AF-A0A7W0WVK6-F1
#
_entry.id   AF-A0A7W0WVK6-F1
#
_cell.length_a   1.000
_cell.length_b   1.000
_cell.length_c   1.000
_cell.angle_alpha   90.00
_cell.angle_beta   90.00
_cell.angle_gamma   90.00
#
_symmetry.space_group_name_H-M   'P 1'
#
loop_
_entity.id
_entity.type
_entity.pdbx_description
1 polymer ?
#
loop_
_entity_poly.entity_id
_entity_poly.type
_entity_poly.pdbx_seq_one_letter_code
_entity_poly.pdbx_strand_id
1 'polypeptide(L)'
;MRRLVIAFAVLLSGCDLYFSGGDDEPCNFVGDEVKPAIAPDLRRNPTTGECQSAGGYPCDDRCGPCPAAEADIVDWGSCYSECDGLAEGACMAKTGCFAAYTEYPTQDRKGEFRGCWQTAPSGPIGGSCSNLDAYECSRHDNCTAHYDGTYGSLRTSPVRETFLFCGAEVGGSCGVTTCVPGTHCEEQCTTTNGQTTCKPMCVPDTNTCAQVDCGPGWQCTQVCTNGTCGAQCVPAGTCAAIATEATCKTRPDCTTVYKGEDCTCYPGYCECNVLTYERCETK
;
A
#
# COMPACT_ATOMS: atom_id res chain seq x y z
N MET A 1 -82.98 2.07 34.89
CA MET A 1 -83.46 1.62 33.57
C MET A 1 -82.48 2.08 32.49
N ARG A 2 -82.04 1.17 31.61
CA ARG A 2 -81.48 1.41 30.27
C ARG A 2 -80.12 2.13 30.18
N ARG A 3 -79.14 1.74 29.35
CA ARG A 3 -78.90 0.59 28.46
C ARG A 3 -77.37 0.60 28.24
N LEU A 4 -76.70 -0.53 28.46
CA LEU A 4 -75.35 -0.79 27.94
C LEU A 4 -75.43 -0.80 26.41
N VAL A 5 -74.58 -0.01 25.75
CA VAL A 5 -74.29 -0.14 24.32
C VAL A 5 -72.80 -0.46 24.22
N ILE A 6 -72.50 -1.76 24.09
CA ILE A 6 -71.17 -2.26 23.78
C ILE A 6 -70.99 -2.08 22.27
N ALA A 7 -70.16 -1.12 21.87
CA ALA A 7 -69.71 -0.98 20.49
C ALA A 7 -68.61 -2.02 20.23
N PHE A 8 -68.98 -3.08 19.51
CA PHE A 8 -68.08 -4.12 19.03
C PHE A 8 -67.29 -3.56 17.83
N ALA A 9 -66.08 -3.05 18.08
CA ALA A 9 -65.16 -2.64 17.02
C ALA A 9 -64.40 -3.87 16.50
N VAL A 10 -64.99 -4.55 15.50
CA VAL A 10 -64.29 -5.53 14.66
C VAL A 10 -63.43 -4.75 13.67
N LEU A 11 -62.19 -4.43 14.05
CA LEU A 11 -61.17 -4.07 13.06
C LEU A 11 -60.72 -5.38 12.41
N LEU A 12 -61.31 -5.62 11.23
CA LEU A 12 -60.93 -6.65 10.27
C LEU A 12 -59.42 -6.59 10.04
N SER A 13 -58.70 -7.62 10.51
CA SER A 13 -57.43 -8.01 9.94
C SER A 13 -57.70 -8.35 8.47
N GLY A 14 -57.40 -7.41 7.58
CA GLY A 14 -57.41 -7.65 6.14
C GLY A 14 -56.36 -8.73 5.85
N CYS A 15 -56.82 -9.96 5.66
CA CYS A 15 -56.08 -10.95 4.91
C CYS A 15 -56.08 -10.47 3.46
N ASP A 16 -54.97 -9.94 2.97
CA ASP A 16 -54.74 -9.82 1.54
C ASP A 16 -54.75 -11.24 0.96
N LEU A 17 -55.84 -11.60 0.27
CA LEU A 17 -55.89 -12.76 -0.58
C LEU A 17 -55.11 -12.42 -1.85
N TYR A 18 -53.79 -12.67 -1.81
CA TYR A 18 -52.98 -12.74 -3.02
C TYR A 18 -53.50 -13.91 -3.86
N PHE A 19 -54.20 -13.59 -4.94
CA PHE A 19 -54.50 -14.52 -6.01
C PHE A 19 -53.21 -14.79 -6.79
N SER A 20 -52.34 -15.64 -6.26
CA SER A 20 -51.23 -16.25 -7.01
C SER A 20 -51.79 -17.32 -7.95
N GLY A 21 -52.50 -16.86 -8.98
CA GLY A 21 -52.91 -17.65 -10.14
C GLY A 21 -51.98 -17.33 -11.30
N GLY A 22 -50.74 -17.80 -11.19
CA GLY A 22 -49.72 -17.75 -12.22
C GLY A 22 -48.68 -18.77 -11.83
N ASP A 23 -48.66 -19.90 -12.55
CA ASP A 23 -47.74 -21.02 -12.34
C ASP A 23 -46.31 -20.63 -12.76
N ASP A 24 -45.77 -19.55 -12.20
CA ASP A 24 -44.35 -19.24 -12.27
C ASP A 24 -43.66 -20.21 -11.31
N GLU A 25 -43.37 -21.42 -11.79
CA GLU A 25 -42.51 -22.37 -11.07
C GLU A 25 -41.27 -21.59 -10.59
N PRO A 26 -41.01 -21.53 -9.27
CA PRO A 26 -39.80 -20.91 -8.77
C PRO A 26 -38.65 -21.63 -9.46
N CYS A 27 -37.74 -20.87 -10.07
CA CYS A 27 -36.62 -21.37 -10.86
C CYS A 27 -35.73 -22.29 -9.99
N ASN A 28 -36.15 -23.54 -9.82
CA ASN A 28 -35.58 -24.55 -8.94
C ASN A 28 -34.97 -25.61 -9.84
N PHE A 29 -33.81 -25.32 -10.41
CA PHE A 29 -33.09 -26.32 -11.16
C PHE A 29 -32.29 -27.22 -10.21
N VAL A 30 -32.84 -28.42 -10.01
CA VAL A 30 -32.17 -29.59 -9.45
C VAL A 30 -31.83 -30.50 -10.63
N GLY A 31 -30.66 -30.40 -11.26
CA GLY A 31 -30.28 -31.47 -12.20
C GLY A 31 -29.10 -31.30 -13.14
N ASP A 32 -28.89 -30.16 -13.81
CA ASP A 32 -28.00 -30.13 -14.98
C ASP A 32 -26.75 -29.26 -14.79
N GLU A 33 -25.63 -29.76 -15.33
CA GLU A 33 -24.26 -29.22 -15.27
C GLU A 33 -24.19 -27.73 -14.92
N VAL A 34 -23.85 -27.46 -13.66
CA VAL A 34 -23.56 -26.12 -13.18
C VAL A 34 -22.34 -25.64 -13.94
N LYS A 35 -22.55 -24.77 -14.96
CA LYS A 35 -21.46 -23.97 -15.52
C LYS A 35 -20.72 -23.35 -14.34
N PRO A 36 -19.39 -23.46 -14.26
CA PRO A 36 -18.66 -22.91 -13.14
C PRO A 36 -19.04 -21.44 -13.02
N ALA A 37 -19.55 -21.06 -11.84
CA ALA A 37 -19.90 -19.68 -11.57
C ALA A 37 -18.67 -18.83 -11.88
N ILE A 38 -18.83 -17.85 -12.76
CA ILE A 38 -17.78 -16.84 -12.97
C ILE A 38 -17.54 -16.23 -11.60
N ALA A 39 -16.28 -16.28 -11.13
CA ALA A 39 -15.94 -15.65 -9.87
C ALA A 39 -16.40 -14.19 -9.93
N PRO A 40 -17.14 -13.70 -8.92
CA PRO A 40 -17.64 -12.33 -8.96
C PRO A 40 -16.47 -11.36 -9.09
N ASP A 41 -16.58 -10.39 -9.99
CA ASP A 41 -15.61 -9.29 -10.09
C ASP A 41 -15.76 -8.42 -8.84
N LEU A 42 -14.89 -8.65 -7.86
CA LEU A 42 -14.90 -7.88 -6.61
C LEU A 42 -14.11 -6.59 -6.80
N ARG A 43 -14.80 -5.48 -6.65
CA ARG A 43 -14.22 -4.13 -6.68
C ARG A 43 -14.22 -3.52 -5.30
N ARG A 44 -13.19 -2.73 -5.02
CA ARG A 44 -13.02 -2.10 -3.71
C ARG A 44 -13.83 -0.80 -3.67
N ASN A 45 -14.87 -0.77 -2.85
CA ASN A 45 -15.68 0.42 -2.65
C ASN A 45 -14.85 1.49 -1.94
N PRO A 46 -14.56 2.64 -2.56
CA PRO A 46 -13.64 3.62 -1.99
C PRO A 46 -14.22 4.35 -0.77
N THR A 47 -15.53 4.33 -0.55
CA THR A 47 -16.14 4.94 0.65
C THR A 47 -15.91 4.11 1.90
N THR A 48 -15.75 2.79 1.76
CA THR A 48 -15.64 1.84 2.89
C THR A 48 -14.33 1.06 2.91
N GLY A 49 -13.64 1.02 1.77
CA GLY A 49 -12.52 0.13 1.46
C GLY A 49 -12.88 -1.37 1.43
N GLU A 50 -14.16 -1.72 1.52
CA GLU A 50 -14.64 -3.10 1.45
C GLU A 50 -14.73 -3.60 0.01
N CYS A 51 -14.55 -4.90 -0.17
CA CYS A 51 -14.71 -5.57 -1.45
C CYS A 51 -16.17 -5.91 -1.71
N GLN A 52 -16.71 -5.40 -2.81
CA GLN A 52 -18.10 -5.57 -3.21
C GLN A 52 -18.16 -6.09 -4.65
N SER A 53 -19.14 -6.93 -4.96
CA SER A 53 -19.36 -7.40 -6.33
C SER A 53 -19.81 -6.22 -7.20
N ALA A 54 -18.98 -5.83 -8.17
CA ALA A 54 -19.37 -4.83 -9.17
C ALA A 54 -20.06 -5.55 -10.32
N GLY A 55 -21.37 -5.72 -10.17
CA GLY A 55 -22.19 -6.40 -11.16
C GLY A 55 -23.48 -6.85 -10.49
N GLY A 56 -24.60 -6.61 -11.17
CA GLY A 56 -25.90 -7.11 -10.75
C GLY A 56 -25.84 -8.61 -10.45
N TYR A 57 -26.74 -9.08 -9.59
CA TYR A 57 -26.87 -10.50 -9.28
C TYR A 57 -26.76 -11.32 -10.56
N PRO A 58 -26.03 -12.45 -10.56
CA PRO A 58 -25.94 -13.32 -11.72
C PRO A 58 -27.36 -13.73 -12.07
N CYS A 59 -27.92 -13.08 -13.09
CA CYS A 59 -29.21 -13.46 -13.63
C CYS A 59 -28.92 -14.67 -14.52
N ASP A 60 -29.57 -15.79 -14.21
CA ASP A 60 -29.51 -16.96 -15.09
C ASP A 60 -30.42 -16.65 -16.29
N ASP A 61 -29.85 -16.67 -17.48
CA ASP A 61 -30.58 -16.47 -18.74
C ASP A 61 -31.65 -17.55 -18.98
N ARG A 62 -31.60 -18.65 -18.21
CA ARG A 62 -32.63 -19.70 -18.19
C ARG A 62 -33.86 -19.36 -17.36
N CYS A 63 -33.79 -18.39 -16.44
CA CYS A 63 -34.94 -17.96 -15.63
C CYS A 63 -35.74 -16.79 -16.26
N GLY A 64 -35.50 -16.53 -17.55
CA GLY A 64 -36.11 -15.45 -18.30
C GLY A 64 -35.07 -14.48 -18.87
N PRO A 65 -35.46 -13.58 -19.76
CA PRO A 65 -34.58 -12.54 -20.24
C PRO A 65 -34.11 -11.72 -19.04
N CYS A 66 -32.83 -11.86 -18.70
CA CYS A 66 -32.16 -10.93 -17.83
C CYS A 66 -32.52 -9.52 -18.32
N PRO A 67 -33.01 -8.61 -17.45
CA PRO A 67 -32.92 -7.21 -17.81
C PRO A 67 -31.48 -7.00 -18.25
N ALA A 68 -31.26 -6.32 -19.37
CA ALA A 68 -29.94 -5.84 -19.70
C ALA A 68 -29.56 -4.97 -18.51
N ALA A 69 -28.86 -5.57 -17.54
CA ALA A 69 -28.20 -4.83 -16.52
C ALA A 69 -27.22 -4.03 -17.35
N GLU A 70 -27.54 -2.74 -17.54
CA GLU A 70 -26.49 -1.76 -17.70
C GLU A 70 -25.60 -2.05 -16.50
N ALA A 71 -24.56 -2.84 -16.74
CA ALA A 71 -23.55 -3.07 -15.75
C ALA A 71 -22.98 -1.68 -15.59
N ASP A 72 -23.47 -0.95 -14.60
CA ASP A 72 -22.85 0.27 -14.15
C ASP A 72 -21.41 -0.14 -13.92
N ILE A 73 -20.55 0.19 -14.88
CA ILE A 73 -19.14 -0.18 -14.82
C ILE A 73 -18.61 0.68 -13.71
N VAL A 74 -18.61 0.13 -12.51
CA VAL A 74 -18.19 0.85 -11.34
C VAL A 74 -16.69 1.02 -11.46
N ASP A 75 -16.26 2.27 -11.63
CA ASP A 75 -14.86 2.62 -11.84
C ASP A 75 -14.09 2.60 -10.51
N TRP A 76 -13.93 1.39 -9.99
CA TRP A 76 -13.27 1.10 -8.72
C TRP A 76 -12.10 0.15 -8.97
N GLY A 77 -11.07 0.24 -8.11
CA GLY A 77 -9.93 -0.67 -8.13
C GLY A 77 -10.35 -2.12 -7.90
N SER A 78 -9.62 -3.07 -8.49
CA SER A 78 -9.81 -4.49 -8.20
C SER A 78 -9.44 -4.79 -6.74
N CYS A 79 -10.20 -5.68 -6.11
CA CYS A 79 -9.85 -6.18 -4.77
C CYS A 79 -8.70 -7.17 -4.73
N TYR A 80 -8.39 -7.77 -5.88
CA TYR A 80 -7.31 -8.74 -6.01
C TYR A 80 -6.45 -8.31 -7.19
N SER A 81 -5.49 -7.46 -6.87
CA SER A 81 -4.57 -6.83 -7.81
C SER A 81 -3.13 -7.15 -7.44
N GLU A 82 -2.20 -6.65 -8.25
CA GLU A 82 -0.78 -6.68 -7.93
C GLU A 82 -0.35 -5.68 -6.84
N CYS A 83 -1.27 -4.84 -6.36
CA CYS A 83 -1.05 -3.92 -5.25
C CYS A 83 -1.34 -4.59 -3.90
N ASP A 84 -2.29 -5.54 -3.86
CA ASP A 84 -2.69 -6.19 -2.62
C ASP A 84 -1.52 -6.99 -2.01
N GLY A 85 -1.25 -6.76 -0.73
CA GLY A 85 -0.15 -7.40 0.01
C GLY A 85 1.21 -6.71 -0.08
N LEU A 86 1.34 -5.61 -0.84
CA LEU A 86 2.55 -4.79 -0.78
C LEU A 86 2.66 -4.09 0.57
N ALA A 87 3.88 -4.06 1.12
CA ALA A 87 4.20 -3.23 2.27
C ALA A 87 4.13 -1.75 1.90
N GLU A 88 3.90 -0.88 2.88
CA GLU A 88 3.68 0.56 2.72
C GLU A 88 4.67 1.25 1.76
N GLY A 89 5.98 1.09 2.00
CA GLY A 89 6.99 1.69 1.13
C GLY A 89 7.00 1.17 -0.30
N ALA A 90 6.69 -0.12 -0.50
CA ALA A 90 6.58 -0.72 -1.83
C ALA A 90 5.27 -0.30 -2.54
N CYS A 91 4.23 0.00 -1.76
CA CYS A 91 2.96 0.50 -2.28
C CYS A 91 3.12 1.87 -2.93
N MET A 92 3.67 2.82 -2.16
CA MET A 92 3.87 4.21 -2.61
C MET A 92 4.89 4.31 -3.75
N ALA A 93 5.78 3.32 -3.89
CA ALA A 93 6.73 3.27 -4.99
C ALA A 93 6.12 2.70 -6.30
N LYS A 94 4.93 2.09 -6.25
CA LYS A 94 4.36 1.36 -7.38
C LYS A 94 3.24 2.15 -8.05
N THR A 95 3.48 2.56 -9.29
CA THR A 95 2.48 3.23 -10.14
C THR A 95 1.19 2.42 -10.26
N GLY A 96 0.05 3.10 -10.20
CA GLY A 96 -1.27 2.46 -10.23
C GLY A 96 -1.69 1.79 -8.91
N CYS A 97 -0.92 1.97 -7.85
CA CYS A 97 -1.29 1.62 -6.48
C CYS A 97 -1.37 2.88 -5.63
N PHE A 98 -2.15 2.84 -4.56
CA PHE A 98 -2.19 3.89 -3.55
C PHE A 98 -2.29 3.29 -2.15
N ALA A 99 -1.67 3.96 -1.18
CA ALA A 99 -1.70 3.54 0.21
C ALA A 99 -2.99 3.98 0.92
N ALA A 100 -3.53 3.09 1.75
CA ALA A 100 -4.67 3.38 2.60
C ALA A 100 -4.33 3.23 4.07
N TYR A 101 -4.88 4.12 4.89
CA TYR A 101 -4.62 4.19 6.31
C TYR A 101 -5.92 4.16 7.10
N THR A 102 -5.85 3.55 8.29
CA THR A 102 -6.87 3.72 9.32
C THR A 102 -6.40 4.77 10.29
N GLU A 103 -7.17 5.85 10.44
CA GLU A 103 -6.89 6.84 11.46
C GLU A 103 -7.54 6.45 12.76
N TYR A 104 -6.74 6.51 13.82
CA TYR A 104 -7.25 6.46 15.18
C TYR A 104 -7.31 7.89 15.73
N PRO A 105 -8.38 8.25 16.45
CA PRO A 105 -8.50 9.56 17.09
C PRO A 105 -7.48 9.80 18.23
N THR A 106 -6.53 8.88 18.44
CA THR A 106 -5.43 9.04 19.40
C THR A 106 -4.50 10.18 18.99
N GLN A 107 -3.91 10.82 20.00
CA GLN A 107 -3.26 12.13 19.96
C GLN A 107 -2.13 12.30 18.92
N ASP A 108 -1.55 11.19 18.43
CA ASP A 108 -0.40 11.22 17.51
C ASP A 108 -0.81 11.26 16.03
N ARG A 109 -2.09 11.06 15.69
CA ARG A 109 -2.65 11.02 14.30
C ARG A 109 -1.84 10.20 13.29
N LYS A 110 -1.01 9.26 13.74
CA LYS A 110 -0.34 8.33 12.83
C LYS A 110 -1.38 7.30 12.40
N GLY A 111 -1.81 7.40 11.14
CA GLY A 111 -2.64 6.36 10.55
C GLY A 111 -1.89 5.04 10.55
N GLU A 112 -2.56 3.95 10.90
CA GLU A 112 -2.02 2.60 10.71
C GLU A 112 -2.20 2.21 9.24
N PHE A 113 -1.12 1.79 8.60
CA PHE A 113 -1.16 1.31 7.22
C PHE A 113 -2.12 0.13 7.12
N ARG A 114 -3.24 0.35 6.42
CA ARG A 114 -4.31 -0.63 6.25
C ARG A 114 -3.98 -1.60 5.11
N GLY A 115 -3.38 -1.06 4.05
CA GLY A 115 -3.03 -1.85 2.88
C GLY A 115 -2.74 -0.98 1.67
N CYS A 116 -2.34 -1.68 0.62
CA CYS A 116 -2.06 -1.11 -0.68
C CYS A 116 -3.13 -1.54 -1.66
N TRP A 117 -3.76 -0.58 -2.35
CA TRP A 117 -4.89 -0.86 -3.23
C TRP A 117 -4.62 -0.34 -4.63
N GLN A 118 -5.24 -0.99 -5.61
CA GLN A 118 -5.17 -0.55 -7.00
C GLN A 118 -6.00 0.71 -7.21
N THR A 119 -5.48 1.65 -8.00
CA THR A 119 -6.27 2.79 -8.47
C THR A 119 -7.43 2.33 -9.35
N ALA A 120 -8.49 3.11 -9.40
CA ALA A 120 -9.59 2.90 -10.33
C ALA A 120 -9.09 2.79 -11.80
N PRO A 121 -9.74 1.98 -12.65
CA PRO A 121 -9.37 1.82 -14.06
C PRO A 121 -9.30 3.11 -14.89
N SER A 122 -10.07 4.15 -14.53
CA SER A 122 -9.96 5.45 -15.20
C SER A 122 -8.76 6.30 -14.75
N GLY A 123 -8.00 5.83 -13.76
CA GLY A 123 -6.70 6.37 -13.33
C GLY A 123 -5.51 5.55 -13.85
N PRO A 124 -4.26 5.89 -13.46
CA PRO A 124 -3.90 6.90 -12.47
C PRO A 124 -4.02 8.34 -13.00
N ILE A 125 -4.62 9.22 -12.19
CA ILE A 125 -4.65 10.66 -12.40
C ILE A 125 -3.75 11.31 -11.35
N GLY A 126 -2.81 12.16 -11.77
CA GLY A 126 -1.99 12.93 -10.85
C GLY A 126 -2.65 14.25 -10.45
N GLY A 127 -2.23 14.84 -9.32
CA GLY A 127 -2.67 16.18 -8.94
C GLY A 127 -2.65 16.44 -7.43
N SER A 128 -3.42 17.45 -7.00
CA SER A 128 -3.60 17.74 -5.57
C SER A 128 -4.59 16.76 -4.95
N CYS A 129 -4.23 16.20 -3.80
CA CYS A 129 -5.09 15.30 -3.01
C CYS A 129 -6.08 16.03 -2.10
N SER A 130 -5.94 17.35 -1.95
CA SER A 130 -6.81 18.14 -1.08
C SER A 130 -8.26 18.19 -1.58
N ASN A 131 -9.22 18.01 -0.67
CA ASN A 131 -10.67 18.10 -0.93
C ASN A 131 -11.22 17.09 -1.96
N LEU A 132 -10.50 16.00 -2.24
CA LEU A 132 -11.03 14.90 -3.00
C LEU A 132 -11.95 14.05 -2.12
N ASP A 133 -13.09 13.65 -2.68
CA ASP A 133 -13.93 12.62 -2.05
C ASP A 133 -13.30 11.23 -2.22
N ALA A 134 -13.94 10.22 -1.65
CA ALA A 134 -13.46 8.85 -1.71
C ALA A 134 -13.22 8.35 -3.14
N TYR A 135 -14.15 8.63 -4.04
CA TYR A 135 -14.11 8.16 -5.42
C TYR A 135 -12.97 8.83 -6.17
N GLU A 136 -12.89 10.16 -6.15
CA GLU A 136 -11.80 10.87 -6.82
C GLU A 136 -10.45 10.50 -6.21
N CYS A 137 -10.34 10.36 -4.89
CA CYS A 137 -9.10 9.91 -4.25
C CYS A 137 -8.63 8.54 -4.76
N SER A 138 -9.55 7.60 -5.01
CA SER A 138 -9.22 6.26 -5.51
C SER A 138 -8.70 6.22 -6.95
N ARG A 139 -8.79 7.33 -7.68
CA ARG A 139 -8.28 7.46 -9.05
C ARG A 139 -6.85 7.99 -9.08
N HIS A 140 -6.32 8.41 -7.93
CA HIS A 140 -4.98 8.98 -7.79
C HIS A 140 -4.01 7.94 -7.21
N ASP A 141 -2.85 7.78 -7.83
CA ASP A 141 -1.73 6.97 -7.33
C ASP A 141 -0.71 7.79 -6.54
N ASN A 142 -0.93 9.10 -6.40
CA ASN A 142 -0.08 10.01 -5.63
C ASN A 142 -0.75 10.51 -4.33
N CYS A 143 -1.88 9.90 -3.97
CA CYS A 143 -2.70 10.26 -2.82
C CYS A 143 -2.92 9.06 -1.89
N THR A 144 -3.23 9.33 -0.64
CA THR A 144 -3.56 8.33 0.37
C THR A 144 -5.00 8.45 0.79
N ALA A 145 -5.66 7.33 0.99
CA ALA A 145 -7.02 7.30 1.51
C ALA A 145 -7.01 7.04 3.03
N HIS A 146 -7.64 7.92 3.79
CA HIS A 146 -7.73 7.81 5.25
C HIS A 146 -9.14 7.40 5.64
N TYR A 147 -9.26 6.36 6.46
CA TYR A 147 -10.52 5.81 6.94
C TYR A 147 -10.65 5.95 8.45
N ASP A 148 -11.88 6.12 8.91
CA ASP A 148 -12.19 6.09 10.32
C ASP A 148 -12.05 4.67 10.85
N GLY A 149 -10.99 4.44 11.63
CA GLY A 149 -10.70 3.17 12.28
C GLY A 149 -11.43 3.01 13.61
N THR A 150 -12.49 3.77 13.91
CA THR A 150 -13.20 3.70 15.20
C THR A 150 -13.51 2.25 15.56
N TYR A 151 -12.72 1.72 16.49
CA TYR A 151 -12.86 0.37 17.01
C TYR A 151 -14.29 0.23 17.53
N GLY A 152 -15.08 -0.60 16.86
CA GLY A 152 -16.27 -1.17 17.47
C GLY A 152 -15.85 -1.88 18.75
N SER A 153 -15.92 -1.19 19.89
CA SER A 153 -15.58 -1.69 21.23
C SER A 153 -16.48 -2.86 21.67
N LEU A 154 -17.40 -3.32 20.82
CA LEU A 154 -18.27 -4.45 21.05
C LEU A 154 -18.24 -5.38 19.83
N ARG A 155 -17.67 -6.57 20.05
CA ARG A 155 -17.21 -7.61 19.09
C ARG A 155 -18.27 -8.23 18.16
N THR A 156 -19.34 -7.56 17.76
CA THR A 156 -20.43 -8.23 17.01
C THR A 156 -21.01 -7.46 15.83
N SER A 157 -20.50 -6.27 15.48
CA SER A 157 -20.92 -5.59 14.25
C SER A 157 -19.72 -5.43 13.32
N PRO A 158 -19.85 -5.75 12.01
CA PRO A 158 -18.82 -5.41 11.04
C PRO A 158 -18.61 -3.90 11.13
N VAL A 159 -17.39 -3.50 11.48
CA VAL A 159 -17.02 -2.10 11.61
C VAL A 159 -17.04 -1.55 10.19
N ARG A 160 -18.04 -0.73 9.88
CA ARG A 160 -18.07 0.00 8.63
C ARG A 160 -17.07 1.13 8.74
N GLU A 161 -15.86 0.88 8.26
CA GLU A 161 -14.89 1.94 8.02
C GLU A 161 -15.51 2.95 7.07
N THR A 162 -15.37 4.23 7.38
CA THR A 162 -15.91 5.32 6.56
C THR A 162 -14.73 6.18 6.13
N PHE A 163 -14.65 6.48 4.85
CA PHE A 163 -13.66 7.42 4.32
C PHE A 163 -13.74 8.76 5.06
N LEU A 164 -12.61 9.23 5.57
CA LEU A 164 -12.46 10.49 6.27
C LEU A 164 -12.00 11.59 5.31
N PHE A 165 -10.83 11.39 4.69
CA PHE A 165 -10.25 12.36 3.77
C PHE A 165 -9.20 11.71 2.86
N CYS A 166 -8.86 12.45 1.80
CA CYS A 166 -7.75 12.15 0.91
C CYS A 166 -6.52 12.97 1.31
N GLY A 167 -5.41 12.30 1.60
CA GLY A 167 -4.12 12.90 1.93
C GLY A 167 -3.17 12.85 0.75
N ALA A 168 -2.12 13.67 0.74
CA ALA A 168 -0.97 13.39 -0.11
C ALA A 168 -0.27 12.13 0.41
N GLU A 169 0.34 11.33 -0.46
CA GLU A 169 1.23 10.26 0.00
C GLU A 169 2.30 10.82 0.94
N VAL A 170 2.33 10.27 2.16
CA VAL A 170 3.40 10.50 3.14
C VAL A 170 4.71 9.82 2.72
N GLY A 171 4.67 9.10 1.59
CA GLY A 171 5.78 8.55 0.82
C GLY A 171 6.58 9.64 0.14
N GLY A 172 7.24 10.42 0.97
CA GLY A 172 8.22 11.37 0.55
C GLY A 172 7.65 12.65 -0.04
N SER A 173 7.80 13.69 0.76
CA SER A 173 7.66 15.09 0.44
C SER A 173 8.26 15.55 -0.92
N CYS A 174 9.08 14.73 -1.58
CA CYS A 174 9.53 14.96 -2.94
C CYS A 174 8.47 14.81 -4.04
N GLY A 175 7.37 14.10 -3.82
CA GLY A 175 6.28 14.00 -4.79
C GLY A 175 5.55 15.32 -5.07
N VAL A 176 5.62 16.28 -4.13
CA VAL A 176 4.99 17.61 -4.22
C VAL A 176 5.99 18.77 -4.33
N THR A 177 7.28 18.48 -4.29
CA THR A 177 8.33 19.50 -4.32
C THR A 177 8.88 19.66 -5.74
N THR A 178 8.42 20.69 -6.45
CA THR A 178 8.97 21.03 -7.76
C THR A 178 10.33 21.71 -7.62
N CYS A 179 11.39 20.97 -7.95
CA CYS A 179 12.74 21.49 -7.97
C CYS A 179 13.02 22.29 -9.26
N VAL A 180 13.93 23.28 -9.17
CA VAL A 180 14.31 24.10 -10.33
C VAL A 180 15.12 23.26 -11.34
N PRO A 181 15.11 23.60 -12.65
CA PRO A 181 15.93 22.89 -13.63
C PRO A 181 17.41 22.79 -13.20
N GLY A 182 18.00 21.60 -13.32
CA GLY A 182 19.36 21.31 -12.85
C GLY A 182 19.45 20.87 -11.38
N THR A 183 18.31 20.59 -10.75
CA THR A 183 18.21 19.94 -9.43
C THR A 183 17.15 18.83 -9.50
N HIS A 184 17.34 17.74 -8.74
CA HIS A 184 16.32 16.71 -8.51
C HIS A 184 15.89 16.73 -7.04
N CYS A 185 14.67 16.26 -6.75
CA CYS A 185 14.24 16.15 -5.35
C CYS A 185 14.77 14.86 -4.73
N GLU A 186 15.36 14.97 -3.55
CA GLU A 186 15.76 13.84 -2.72
C GLU A 186 15.17 13.98 -1.31
N GLU A 187 14.77 12.84 -0.75
CA GLU A 187 14.28 12.70 0.61
C GLU A 187 15.44 12.70 1.61
N GLN A 188 15.57 13.76 2.40
CA GLN A 188 16.61 13.85 3.43
C GLN A 188 16.00 13.51 4.79
N CYS A 189 16.26 12.27 5.22
CA CYS A 189 15.72 11.71 6.46
C CYS A 189 16.68 11.93 7.63
N THR A 190 16.18 12.56 8.70
CA THR A 190 16.91 12.69 9.97
C THR A 190 16.23 11.84 11.03
N THR A 191 17.00 11.01 11.74
CA THR A 191 16.49 10.23 12.87
C THR A 191 16.90 10.88 14.19
N THR A 192 15.93 11.33 14.97
CA THR A 192 16.15 11.93 16.30
C THR A 192 15.32 11.17 17.32
N ASN A 193 15.95 10.62 18.37
CA ASN A 193 15.28 9.82 19.40
C ASN A 193 14.47 8.62 18.85
N GLY A 194 14.94 7.98 17.78
CA GLY A 194 14.26 6.85 17.15
C GLY A 194 13.07 7.24 16.27
N GLN A 195 12.78 8.54 16.12
CA GLN A 195 11.79 9.03 15.16
C GLN A 195 12.49 9.54 13.91
N THR A 196 12.16 8.95 12.76
CA THR A 196 12.65 9.38 11.45
C THR A 196 11.69 10.40 10.86
N THR A 197 12.23 11.58 10.53
CA THR A 197 11.50 12.64 9.83
C THR A 197 12.23 12.90 8.52
N CYS A 198 11.54 12.70 7.40
CA CYS A 198 12.06 13.01 6.07
C CYS A 198 11.53 14.36 5.58
N LYS A 199 12.38 15.12 4.90
CA LYS A 199 12.02 16.40 4.28
C LYS A 199 12.53 16.41 2.84
N PRO A 200 11.83 17.10 1.93
CA PRO A 200 12.24 17.14 0.55
C PRO A 200 13.34 18.19 0.42
N MET A 201 14.40 17.86 -0.26
CA MET A 201 15.41 18.84 -0.64
C MET A 201 15.71 18.75 -2.12
N CYS A 202 15.80 19.91 -2.76
CA CYS A 202 16.26 20.00 -4.14
C CYS A 202 17.79 19.93 -4.16
N VAL A 203 18.28 18.83 -4.68
CA VAL A 203 19.70 18.50 -4.77
C VAL A 203 20.20 18.88 -6.16
N PRO A 204 21.26 19.69 -6.29
CA PRO A 204 21.87 19.99 -7.58
C PRO A 204 22.32 18.73 -8.33
N ASP A 205 21.99 18.66 -9.62
CA ASP A 205 22.45 17.59 -10.51
C ASP A 205 23.96 17.70 -10.81
N THR A 206 24.52 18.89 -10.60
CA THR A 206 25.94 19.20 -10.72
C THR A 206 26.58 19.14 -9.32
N ASN A 207 27.65 18.35 -9.14
CA ASN A 207 28.26 17.95 -7.85
C ASN A 207 27.54 16.81 -7.09
N THR A 208 27.00 15.83 -7.83
CA THR A 208 26.64 14.54 -7.22
C THR A 208 27.90 13.74 -6.87
N CYS A 209 27.78 12.82 -5.92
CA CYS A 209 28.88 11.91 -5.58
C CYS A 209 29.34 11.01 -6.73
N ALA A 210 28.59 10.96 -7.83
CA ALA A 210 28.99 10.27 -9.06
C ALA A 210 30.18 10.95 -9.77
N GLN A 211 30.45 12.23 -9.49
CA GLN A 211 31.53 12.99 -10.15
C GLN A 211 32.72 13.31 -9.23
N VAL A 212 32.65 12.93 -7.95
CA VAL A 212 33.69 13.23 -6.96
C VAL A 212 34.47 11.96 -6.63
N ASP A 213 35.71 11.89 -7.10
CA ASP A 213 36.68 10.90 -6.64
C ASP A 213 37.30 11.37 -5.32
N CYS A 214 36.86 10.77 -4.22
CA CYS A 214 37.37 11.06 -2.88
C CYS A 214 38.74 10.43 -2.57
N GLY A 215 39.26 9.60 -3.48
CA GLY A 215 40.47 8.81 -3.24
C GLY A 215 40.28 7.68 -2.22
N PRO A 216 41.33 6.87 -1.99
CA PRO A 216 41.27 5.72 -1.10
C PRO A 216 41.02 6.12 0.37
N GLY A 217 40.18 5.34 1.06
CA GLY A 217 39.82 5.57 2.47
C GLY A 217 38.67 6.56 2.70
N TRP A 218 38.14 7.17 1.65
CA TRP A 218 37.07 8.16 1.73
C TRP A 218 35.90 7.75 0.83
N GLN A 219 34.68 7.96 1.30
CA GLN A 219 33.47 7.78 0.51
C GLN A 219 32.82 9.14 0.32
N CYS A 220 32.33 9.40 -0.89
CA CYS A 220 31.52 10.57 -1.10
C CYS A 220 30.14 10.34 -0.47
N THR A 221 29.72 11.26 0.39
CA THR A 221 28.35 11.36 0.85
C THR A 221 27.83 12.73 0.47
N GLN A 222 26.54 12.82 0.13
CA GLN A 222 25.90 14.11 -0.03
C GLN A 222 25.57 14.67 1.34
N VAL A 223 26.03 15.89 1.62
CA VAL A 223 25.74 16.60 2.87
C VAL A 223 24.96 17.85 2.51
N CYS A 224 23.76 17.95 3.06
CA CYS A 224 22.89 19.10 2.90
C CYS A 224 22.93 19.98 4.15
N THR A 225 23.38 21.23 4.00
CA THR A 225 23.37 22.23 5.08
C THR A 225 22.59 23.45 4.62
N ASN A 226 21.55 23.84 5.37
CA ASN A 226 20.71 25.01 5.08
C ASN A 226 20.09 25.03 3.67
N GLY A 227 19.69 23.86 3.15
CA GLY A 227 19.05 23.76 1.83
C GLY A 227 20.02 23.72 0.64
N THR A 228 21.33 23.79 0.88
CA THR A 228 22.35 23.55 -0.14
C THR A 228 22.98 22.19 0.10
N CYS A 229 22.89 21.31 -0.89
CA CYS A 229 23.53 20.00 -0.88
C CYS A 229 24.83 20.04 -1.67
N GLY A 230 25.88 19.44 -1.11
CA GLY A 230 27.17 19.28 -1.79
C GLY A 230 27.75 17.90 -1.52
N ALA A 231 28.49 17.37 -2.50
CA ALA A 231 29.32 16.20 -2.31
C ALA A 231 30.43 16.50 -1.30
N GLN A 232 30.50 15.71 -0.23
CA GLN A 232 31.56 15.79 0.76
C GLN A 232 32.21 14.41 0.92
N CYS A 233 33.54 14.38 0.88
CA CYS A 233 34.29 13.19 1.20
C CYS A 233 34.28 13.02 2.72
N VAL A 234 33.66 11.95 3.20
CA VAL A 234 33.72 11.52 4.60
C VAL A 234 34.60 10.28 4.70
N PRO A 235 35.26 10.03 5.85
CA PRO A 235 36.01 8.80 6.04
C PRO A 235 35.04 7.65 5.77
N ALA A 236 35.40 6.80 4.82
CA ALA A 236 34.61 5.63 4.58
C ALA A 236 34.66 4.79 5.86
N GLY A 237 33.51 4.23 6.29
CA GLY A 237 33.46 3.40 7.50
C GLY A 237 34.66 2.46 7.53
N THR A 238 35.32 2.32 8.68
CA THR A 238 36.56 1.55 8.77
C THR A 238 36.33 0.16 8.17
N CYS A 239 37.29 -0.37 7.40
CA CYS A 239 37.15 -1.72 6.82
C CYS A 239 36.79 -2.74 7.92
N ALA A 240 37.31 -2.55 9.14
CA ALA A 240 37.00 -3.35 10.32
C ALA A 240 35.51 -3.41 10.72
N ALA A 241 34.68 -2.44 10.33
CA ALA A 241 33.24 -2.42 10.60
C ALA A 241 32.43 -3.26 9.59
N ILE A 242 33.04 -3.70 8.49
CA ILE A 242 32.37 -4.51 7.48
C ILE A 242 32.35 -5.96 7.95
N ALA A 243 31.15 -6.47 8.25
CA ALA A 243 30.97 -7.81 8.81
C ALA A 243 30.87 -8.92 7.75
N THR A 244 30.74 -8.59 6.46
CA THR A 244 30.50 -9.57 5.40
C THR A 244 31.56 -9.51 4.30
N GLU A 245 31.92 -10.69 3.80
CA GLU A 245 32.89 -10.85 2.71
C GLU A 245 32.45 -10.13 1.42
N ALA A 246 31.17 -10.24 1.07
CA ALA A 246 30.61 -9.64 -0.13
C ALA A 246 30.78 -8.11 -0.13
N THR A 247 30.44 -7.45 1.00
CA THR A 247 30.58 -6.00 1.15
C THR A 247 32.05 -5.56 1.23
N CYS A 248 32.94 -6.42 1.75
CA CYS A 248 34.38 -6.13 1.77
C CYS A 248 34.96 -6.16 0.35
N LYS A 249 34.58 -7.15 -0.47
CA LYS A 249 35.05 -7.30 -1.86
C LYS A 249 34.62 -6.16 -2.78
N THR A 250 33.48 -5.52 -2.50
CA THR A 250 33.02 -4.36 -3.28
C THR A 250 33.83 -3.09 -3.00
N ARG A 251 34.66 -3.07 -1.94
CA ARG A 251 35.44 -1.90 -1.56
C ARG A 251 36.87 -1.96 -2.11
N PRO A 252 37.28 -1.01 -2.96
CA PRO A 252 38.60 -1.04 -3.58
C PRO A 252 39.75 -0.85 -2.57
N ASP A 253 39.49 -0.17 -1.46
CA ASP A 253 40.46 0.17 -0.42
C ASP A 253 40.53 -0.84 0.75
N CYS A 254 39.68 -1.87 0.73
CA CYS A 254 39.71 -2.94 1.71
C CYS A 254 40.20 -4.27 1.10
N THR A 255 40.73 -5.14 1.95
CA THR A 255 41.08 -6.53 1.63
C THR A 255 40.42 -7.49 2.62
N THR A 256 40.00 -8.65 2.12
CA THR A 256 39.42 -9.71 2.95
C THR A 256 40.53 -10.53 3.61
N VAL A 257 40.40 -10.75 4.92
CA VAL A 257 41.25 -11.69 5.68
C VAL A 257 40.44 -12.95 5.93
N TYR A 258 41.04 -14.10 5.63
CA TYR A 258 40.44 -15.41 5.88
C TYR A 258 41.19 -16.12 6.99
N LYS A 259 40.43 -16.79 7.85
CA LYS A 259 40.95 -17.76 8.79
C LYS A 259 40.90 -19.14 8.13
N GLY A 260 42.06 -19.75 7.98
CA GLY A 260 42.17 -21.12 7.50
C GLY A 260 41.83 -22.13 8.60
N GLU A 261 41.03 -23.12 8.26
CA GLU A 261 40.82 -24.35 9.02
C GLU A 261 41.34 -25.54 8.22
N ASP A 262 41.79 -26.58 8.91
CA ASP A 262 42.40 -27.78 8.31
C ASP A 262 43.58 -27.45 7.36
N CYS A 263 44.57 -26.74 7.91
CA CYS A 263 45.73 -26.30 7.17
C CYS A 263 46.90 -27.30 7.28
N THR A 264 47.41 -27.73 6.13
CA THR A 264 48.69 -28.46 6.02
C THR A 264 49.81 -27.47 5.70
N CYS A 265 50.76 -27.32 6.62
CA CYS A 265 51.88 -26.40 6.44
C CYS A 265 53.12 -27.12 5.90
N TYR A 266 53.70 -26.55 4.83
CA TYR A 266 54.95 -26.95 4.22
C TYR A 266 56.05 -25.92 4.51
N PRO A 267 57.34 -26.22 4.28
CA PRO A 267 58.40 -25.22 4.37
C PRO A 267 58.15 -24.07 3.38
N GLY A 268 57.66 -22.93 3.90
CA GLY A 268 57.45 -21.68 3.16
C GLY A 268 56.00 -21.29 2.90
N TYR A 269 55.00 -22.15 3.14
CA TYR A 269 53.58 -21.82 2.96
C TYR A 269 52.65 -22.81 3.69
N CYS A 270 51.38 -22.44 3.89
CA CYS A 270 50.34 -23.34 4.39
C CYS A 270 49.18 -23.39 3.38
N GLU A 271 48.68 -24.59 3.08
CA GLU A 271 47.46 -24.81 2.30
C GLU A 271 46.34 -25.18 3.25
N CYS A 272 45.22 -24.46 3.21
CA CYS A 272 44.05 -24.71 4.06
C CYS A 272 42.88 -25.22 3.21
N ASN A 273 42.28 -26.34 3.62
CA ASN A 273 41.14 -26.93 2.91
C ASN A 273 39.86 -26.09 3.07
N VAL A 274 39.74 -25.34 4.18
CA VAL A 274 38.60 -24.48 4.46
C VAL A 274 39.11 -23.07 4.76
N LEU A 275 38.62 -22.07 4.01
CA LEU A 275 38.86 -20.66 4.28
C LEU A 275 37.54 -20.02 4.69
N THR A 276 37.46 -19.60 5.95
CA THR A 276 36.29 -18.87 6.46
C THR A 276 36.66 -17.40 6.55
N TYR A 277 35.81 -16.51 6.01
CA TYR A 277 36.00 -15.08 6.14
C TYR A 277 36.10 -14.68 7.63
N GLU A 278 37.20 -14.02 8.00
CA GLU A 278 37.46 -13.62 9.39
C GLU A 278 37.11 -12.14 9.60
N ARG A 279 37.65 -11.26 8.76
CA ARG A 279 37.45 -9.82 8.85
C ARG A 279 37.79 -9.12 7.53
N CYS A 280 37.42 -7.85 7.46
CA CYS A 280 37.87 -6.93 6.42
C CYS A 280 38.88 -5.94 7.03
N GLU A 281 39.99 -5.71 6.35
CA GLU A 281 41.00 -4.72 6.79
C GLU A 281 41.42 -3.81 5.63
N THR A 282 42.09 -2.71 5.94
CA THR A 282 42.55 -1.74 4.94
C THR A 282 43.74 -2.32 4.18
N LYS A 283 43.76 -2.14 2.85
CA LYS A 283 44.90 -2.53 2.00
C LYS A 283 46.16 -1.70 2.29
#